data_AF-A0A6V8HDL1-F1
#
_entry.id   AF-A0A6V8HDL1-F1
#
_cell.length_a   1.000
_cell.length_b   1.000
_cell.length_c   1.000
_cell.angle_alpha   90.00
_cell.angle_beta   90.00
_cell.angle_gamma   90.00
#
_symmetry.space_group_name_H-M   'P 1'
#
loop_
_entity.id
_entity.type
_entity.pdbx_description
1 polymer ?
#
loop_
_entity_poly.entity_id
_entity_poly.type
_entity_poly.pdbx_seq_one_letter_code
_entity_poly.pdbx_strand_id
1 'polypeptide(L)'
;MDANNRPMTQGAPMDYQTYYSQPANSSRHRRYSSASVAQAPIGRPPRHVSVHSEWDPARTSPDEYMHDVDSPRSYDTREYLVETSRSRQGDKSSKAGSVKYHSQRRPSNRDEFDGPHQLLEPPSPKTIAAQERDLPSLPTNLDVSEQDRILCEVNDRLSQCAFDFVAKYQFPIPIEPDKRQVRVPADREWTEWVYLLKRLATKRRIPARVLHNGQIKQLVTVLENSLEMRHAAKHQSRPVKDDRNVLQLISAGTQVAKILKDATAMEYLDRLYQETERRIKERQNRRVKFAS
;
A
#
# COMPACT_ATOMS: atom_id res chain seq x y z
N MET A 1 3.53 -6.26 68.84
CA MET A 1 2.73 -7.26 69.57
C MET A 1 1.53 -7.59 68.69
N ASP A 2 1.69 -8.31 67.58
CA ASP A 2 2.34 -9.63 67.34
C ASP A 2 1.42 -10.79 67.74
N ALA A 3 1.30 -11.90 67.00
CA ALA A 3 1.65 -12.21 65.60
C ALA A 3 0.95 -13.54 65.19
N ASN A 4 1.11 -13.98 63.93
CA ASN A 4 1.28 -15.36 63.41
C ASN A 4 0.69 -16.60 64.18
N ASN A 5 0.24 -17.68 63.53
CA ASN A 5 0.85 -18.27 62.33
C ASN A 5 -0.03 -19.28 61.52
N ARG A 6 0.53 -19.66 60.36
CA ARG A 6 0.23 -20.70 59.34
C ARG A 6 0.02 -22.15 59.87
N PRO A 7 -0.40 -23.16 59.04
CA PRO A 7 -0.23 -23.31 57.57
C PRO A 7 -1.50 -23.62 56.74
N MET A 8 -1.56 -23.58 55.39
CA MET A 8 -0.60 -23.63 54.25
C MET A 8 -0.23 -25.03 53.73
N THR A 9 -0.89 -25.47 52.65
CA THR A 9 -0.48 -26.61 51.80
C THR A 9 -0.52 -26.22 50.31
N GLN A 10 0.55 -26.54 49.60
CA GLN A 10 0.65 -26.56 48.13
C GLN A 10 0.16 -27.95 47.64
N GLY A 11 -0.14 -28.20 46.35
CA GLY A 11 -0.10 -27.39 45.13
C GLY A 11 -0.14 -28.32 43.89
N ALA A 12 0.41 -27.87 42.75
CA ALA A 12 0.65 -28.63 41.50
C ALA A 12 -0.57 -28.73 40.50
N PRO A 13 -0.32 -28.93 39.18
CA PRO A 13 -1.04 -28.18 38.15
C PRO A 13 -1.83 -29.02 37.10
N MET A 14 -2.52 -28.33 36.19
CA MET A 14 -3.16 -28.90 35.00
C MET A 14 -2.12 -29.13 33.89
N ASP A 15 -2.01 -30.38 33.42
CA ASP A 15 -1.05 -30.77 32.38
C ASP A 15 -1.52 -30.41 30.96
N TYR A 16 -0.58 -30.04 30.09
CA TYR A 16 -0.86 -29.42 28.79
C TYR A 16 -0.43 -30.32 27.61
N GLN A 17 -0.83 -31.60 27.61
CA GLN A 17 -0.26 -32.59 26.69
C GLN A 17 -1.24 -33.64 26.12
N THR A 18 -2.04 -33.22 25.14
CA THR A 18 -2.77 -34.14 24.23
C THR A 18 -2.37 -33.85 22.79
N TYR A 19 -1.23 -34.39 22.37
CA TYR A 19 -0.75 -34.33 20.98
C TYR A 19 -0.17 -35.70 20.59
N TYR A 20 -0.51 -36.16 19.38
CA TYR A 20 -0.16 -37.47 18.80
C TYR A 20 -0.73 -38.73 19.48
N SER A 21 -1.60 -39.42 18.75
CA SER A 21 -1.78 -40.87 18.84
C SER A 21 -2.24 -41.40 17.48
N GLN A 22 -1.33 -42.04 16.75
CA GLN A 22 -1.66 -42.79 15.53
C GLN A 22 -2.08 -44.22 15.89
N PRO A 23 -3.06 -44.82 15.20
CA PRO A 23 -3.18 -46.27 15.11
C PRO A 23 -2.25 -46.80 14.00
N ALA A 24 -1.52 -47.90 14.25
CA ALA A 24 -0.64 -48.52 13.27
C ALA A 24 -0.69 -50.05 13.33
N ASN A 25 -0.65 -50.69 12.15
CA ASN A 25 -0.56 -52.15 11.92
C ASN A 25 -1.76 -53.02 12.41
N SER A 26 -2.07 -54.18 11.81
CA SER A 26 -1.60 -54.81 10.56
C SER A 26 -2.72 -55.73 10.00
N SER A 27 -2.75 -56.12 8.73
CA SER A 27 -2.05 -57.30 8.17
C SER A 27 -2.38 -57.40 6.66
N ARG A 28 -1.40 -57.43 5.73
CA ARG A 28 -0.49 -58.51 5.26
C ARG A 28 -1.09 -59.49 4.22
N HIS A 29 -0.46 -59.49 3.02
CA HIS A 29 -0.41 -60.59 2.01
C HIS A 29 -1.69 -60.81 1.16
N ARG A 30 -1.71 -61.32 -0.08
CA ARG A 30 -0.77 -61.94 -1.07
C ARG A 30 -1.51 -61.97 -2.46
N ARG A 31 -0.98 -62.22 -3.68
CA ARG A 31 0.35 -62.42 -4.32
C ARG A 31 0.16 -62.42 -5.88
N TYR A 32 1.12 -61.91 -6.68
CA TYR A 32 1.26 -62.10 -8.15
C TYR A 32 0.15 -61.48 -9.05
N SER A 33 0.33 -61.25 -10.36
CA SER A 33 1.33 -61.75 -11.33
C SER A 33 2.19 -60.66 -12.00
N SER A 34 3.13 -61.04 -12.87
CA SER A 34 4.14 -60.15 -13.47
C SER A 34 4.63 -60.61 -14.85
N ALA A 35 5.01 -59.68 -15.72
CA ALA A 35 5.72 -59.93 -16.99
C ALA A 35 6.61 -58.74 -17.39
N SER A 36 7.66 -58.97 -18.20
CA SER A 36 8.65 -57.96 -18.59
C SER A 36 9.57 -58.42 -19.73
N VAL A 37 9.69 -57.62 -20.80
CA VAL A 37 10.73 -57.71 -21.86
C VAL A 37 11.08 -56.25 -22.24
N ALA A 38 12.28 -55.66 -22.02
CA ALA A 38 13.67 -55.96 -22.44
C ALA A 38 13.99 -55.43 -23.87
N GLN A 39 15.18 -54.95 -24.29
CA GLN A 39 16.58 -54.81 -23.77
C GLN A 39 17.17 -53.42 -24.24
N ALA A 40 18.06 -52.68 -23.53
CA ALA A 40 19.53 -52.79 -23.29
C ALA A 40 20.44 -52.45 -24.53
N PRO A 41 21.78 -52.15 -24.45
CA PRO A 41 22.70 -51.91 -23.29
C PRO A 41 23.85 -50.82 -23.42
N ILE A 42 24.44 -50.41 -22.27
CA ILE A 42 25.89 -50.12 -21.94
C ILE A 42 26.72 -48.94 -22.57
N GLY A 43 27.47 -48.22 -21.71
CA GLY A 43 28.72 -47.46 -22.03
C GLY A 43 29.30 -46.59 -20.87
N ARG A 44 30.60 -46.70 -20.52
CA ARG A 44 31.32 -45.87 -19.49
C ARG A 44 32.88 -45.87 -19.67
N PRO A 45 33.70 -45.10 -18.90
CA PRO A 45 34.91 -44.40 -19.45
C PRO A 45 36.26 -44.63 -18.71
N PRO A 46 37.32 -43.89 -19.11
CA PRO A 46 38.31 -43.25 -18.20
C PRO A 46 38.35 -41.70 -18.41
N ARG A 47 38.54 -40.82 -17.40
CA ARG A 47 39.71 -40.52 -16.52
C ARG A 47 40.95 -39.95 -17.27
N HIS A 48 41.81 -39.11 -16.68
CA HIS A 48 41.93 -38.62 -15.27
C HIS A 48 41.78 -37.06 -15.23
N VAL A 49 42.31 -36.18 -14.34
CA VAL A 49 43.34 -36.21 -13.27
C VAL A 49 42.82 -35.53 -11.96
N SER A 50 43.43 -34.44 -11.47
CA SER A 50 43.12 -33.62 -10.26
C SER A 50 43.53 -32.13 -10.51
N VAL A 51 43.58 -31.15 -9.57
CA VAL A 51 44.34 -31.07 -8.29
C VAL A 51 43.70 -30.06 -7.30
N HIS A 52 43.51 -30.48 -6.04
CA HIS A 52 43.21 -29.73 -4.78
C HIS A 52 41.92 -28.88 -4.70
N SER A 53 41.15 -28.82 -3.59
CA SER A 53 41.37 -28.86 -2.12
C SER A 53 41.74 -27.49 -1.49
N GLU A 54 41.26 -27.07 -0.30
CA GLU A 54 40.22 -27.58 0.66
C GLU A 54 40.12 -26.61 1.86
N TRP A 55 39.27 -26.94 2.85
CA TRP A 55 39.22 -26.45 4.25
C TRP A 55 38.32 -25.26 4.63
N ASP A 56 37.59 -25.49 5.72
CA ASP A 56 36.56 -24.72 6.43
C ASP A 56 36.38 -25.44 7.82
N PRO A 57 35.60 -24.99 8.81
CA PRO A 57 35.49 -23.67 9.48
C PRO A 57 35.89 -23.72 10.99
N ALA A 58 36.11 -22.56 11.66
CA ALA A 58 36.15 -22.50 13.13
C ALA A 58 35.71 -21.14 13.77
N ARG A 59 34.97 -21.26 14.88
CA ARG A 59 34.23 -20.27 15.70
C ARG A 59 35.11 -19.29 16.51
N THR A 60 34.60 -18.07 16.80
CA THR A 60 34.40 -17.51 18.18
C THR A 60 33.66 -16.15 18.19
N SER A 61 33.22 -15.72 19.39
CA SER A 61 32.55 -14.47 19.83
C SER A 61 32.59 -14.45 21.38
N PRO A 62 32.26 -13.41 22.18
CA PRO A 62 31.78 -12.03 21.89
C PRO A 62 32.53 -10.90 22.68
N ASP A 63 31.98 -9.67 22.65
CA ASP A 63 32.13 -8.52 23.59
C ASP A 63 33.55 -7.90 23.78
N GLU A 64 33.77 -6.68 24.33
CA GLU A 64 32.92 -5.70 25.03
C GLU A 64 33.43 -4.23 24.81
N TYR A 65 32.82 -3.26 25.52
CA TYR A 65 33.25 -1.89 25.89
C TYR A 65 32.53 -0.67 25.26
N MET A 66 32.28 0.32 26.11
CA MET A 66 31.48 1.53 25.84
C MET A 66 32.36 2.78 25.67
N HIS A 67 31.83 3.80 24.99
CA HIS A 67 32.11 5.20 25.36
C HIS A 67 31.05 6.17 24.82
N ASP A 68 30.42 6.94 25.72
CA ASP A 68 29.65 8.15 25.37
C ASP A 68 30.58 9.36 25.23
N VAL A 69 30.36 10.19 24.19
CA VAL A 69 30.73 11.63 24.13
C VAL A 69 29.77 12.36 23.17
N ASP A 70 29.17 13.47 23.61
CA ASP A 70 28.34 14.35 22.77
C ASP A 70 29.13 15.09 21.70
N SER A 71 28.62 15.10 20.44
CA SER A 71 28.77 16.22 19.49
C SER A 71 27.96 16.01 18.19
N PRO A 72 27.05 16.92 17.81
CA PRO A 72 26.41 16.88 16.50
C PRO A 72 27.36 17.37 15.40
N ARG A 73 27.60 16.57 14.36
CA ARG A 73 28.33 16.99 13.15
C ARG A 73 27.52 16.76 11.88
N SER A 74 27.58 17.76 11.00
CA SER A 74 26.89 17.83 9.72
C SER A 74 27.35 16.75 8.74
N TYR A 75 26.38 16.05 8.17
CA TYR A 75 26.45 15.06 7.09
C TYR A 75 25.07 15.08 6.39
N ASP A 76 24.91 14.86 5.08
CA ASP A 76 25.85 14.81 3.96
C ASP A 76 25.03 15.08 2.67
N THR A 77 25.62 15.70 1.63
CA THR A 77 25.10 15.61 0.25
C THR A 77 26.24 15.79 -0.75
N ARG A 78 27.03 14.73 -0.94
CA ARG A 78 28.03 14.64 -2.02
C ARG A 78 27.39 14.52 -3.41
N GLU A 79 28.08 15.11 -4.38
CA GLU A 79 28.30 14.62 -5.75
C GLU A 79 27.08 14.24 -6.62
N TYR A 80 26.83 15.05 -7.65
CA TYR A 80 26.54 14.51 -8.99
C TYR A 80 27.35 15.27 -10.05
N LEU A 81 28.49 14.70 -10.42
CA LEU A 81 29.37 15.20 -11.47
C LEU A 81 29.08 14.42 -12.76
N VAL A 82 28.49 15.07 -13.76
CA VAL A 82 28.14 14.44 -15.05
C VAL A 82 29.14 14.85 -16.12
N GLU A 83 30.11 13.98 -16.40
CA GLU A 83 30.84 14.03 -17.66
C GLU A 83 29.96 13.55 -18.83
N THR A 84 30.19 14.08 -20.03
CA THR A 84 29.84 13.35 -21.26
C THR A 84 30.80 13.78 -22.38
N SER A 85 31.20 12.84 -23.24
CA SER A 85 32.48 12.91 -23.93
C SER A 85 32.42 13.17 -25.45
N ARG A 86 33.30 14.09 -25.87
CA ARG A 86 33.96 14.29 -27.18
C ARG A 86 33.42 13.53 -28.42
N SER A 87 33.18 14.28 -29.49
CA SER A 87 33.49 13.85 -30.88
C SER A 87 34.10 15.02 -31.69
N ARG A 88 34.54 14.78 -32.93
CA ARG A 88 35.62 15.53 -33.61
C ARG A 88 35.23 16.18 -34.97
N GLN A 89 35.88 17.32 -35.25
CA GLN A 89 36.50 17.71 -36.55
C GLN A 89 35.58 18.08 -37.76
N GLY A 90 35.85 19.21 -38.45
CA GLY A 90 35.00 19.65 -39.58
C GLY A 90 35.28 20.99 -40.32
N ASP A 91 36.54 21.44 -40.44
CA ASP A 91 37.09 22.44 -41.40
C ASP A 91 36.41 23.83 -41.65
N LYS A 92 37.00 24.60 -42.59
CA LYS A 92 36.79 26.04 -42.86
C LYS A 92 35.84 26.31 -44.04
N SER A 93 35.14 27.44 -44.01
CA SER A 93 34.91 28.33 -45.18
C SER A 93 34.38 29.70 -44.72
N SER A 94 34.19 30.67 -45.64
CA SER A 94 34.08 32.09 -45.27
C SER A 94 33.04 32.90 -46.08
N LYS A 95 32.70 34.08 -45.53
CA LYS A 95 32.01 35.24 -46.14
C LYS A 95 30.48 35.18 -46.35
N ALA A 96 29.96 36.42 -46.49
CA ALA A 96 28.68 36.85 -47.04
C ALA A 96 27.38 36.63 -46.22
N GLY A 97 26.86 37.76 -45.70
CA GLY A 97 25.57 38.25 -46.16
C GLY A 97 24.28 37.61 -45.63
N SER A 98 23.96 37.82 -44.35
CA SER A 98 22.55 38.02 -43.95
C SER A 98 22.47 38.76 -42.62
N VAL A 99 21.57 39.75 -42.53
CA VAL A 99 21.25 40.44 -41.27
C VAL A 99 20.44 39.47 -40.41
N LYS A 100 21.14 38.72 -39.57
CA LYS A 100 20.51 37.85 -38.59
C LYS A 100 19.77 38.72 -37.56
N TYR A 101 18.47 38.89 -37.76
CA TYR A 101 17.55 39.11 -36.64
C TYR A 101 17.87 38.05 -35.59
N HIS A 102 18.49 38.48 -34.49
CA HIS A 102 18.81 37.58 -33.40
C HIS A 102 17.48 37.23 -32.71
N SER A 103 16.85 36.15 -33.17
CA SER A 103 15.77 35.50 -32.45
C SER A 103 16.33 35.04 -31.12
N GLN A 104 16.20 35.91 -30.12
CA GLN A 104 16.49 35.59 -28.74
C GLN A 104 15.67 34.35 -28.40
N ARG A 105 16.33 33.19 -28.42
CA ARG A 105 15.77 31.97 -27.86
C ARG A 105 15.46 32.31 -26.40
N ARG A 106 14.17 32.47 -26.09
CA ARG A 106 13.71 32.53 -24.70
C ARG A 106 14.39 31.35 -23.98
N PRO A 107 15.14 31.57 -22.89
CA PRO A 107 15.80 30.47 -22.19
C PRO A 107 14.70 29.51 -21.75
N SER A 108 14.66 28.31 -22.34
CA SER A 108 13.48 27.43 -22.34
C SER A 108 13.16 26.81 -20.97
N ASN A 109 13.95 27.17 -19.95
CA ASN A 109 13.87 26.71 -18.57
C ASN A 109 13.70 27.87 -17.58
N ARG A 110 13.47 29.12 -18.04
CA ARG A 110 13.03 30.21 -17.15
C ARG A 110 11.56 29.96 -16.83
N ASP A 111 11.23 29.89 -15.55
CA ASP A 111 9.87 29.65 -15.08
C ASP A 111 8.96 30.85 -15.42
N GLU A 112 7.65 30.62 -15.54
CA GLU A 112 6.67 31.72 -15.60
C GLU A 112 6.63 32.49 -14.26
N PHE A 113 6.96 31.82 -13.15
CA PHE A 113 7.12 32.46 -11.84
C PHE A 113 8.43 33.27 -11.69
N ASP A 114 9.45 33.03 -12.54
CA ASP A 114 10.63 33.90 -12.67
C ASP A 114 10.32 35.21 -13.42
N GLY A 115 9.07 35.44 -13.82
CA GLY A 115 8.62 36.67 -14.46
C GLY A 115 8.51 37.87 -13.51
N PRO A 116 8.22 39.08 -14.03
CA PRO A 116 7.65 40.15 -13.23
C PRO A 116 6.32 39.66 -12.64
N HIS A 117 6.28 39.49 -11.32
CA HIS A 117 5.15 38.93 -10.59
C HIS A 117 4.50 39.99 -9.69
N GLN A 118 3.19 39.88 -9.50
CA GLN A 118 2.46 40.68 -8.51
C GLN A 118 2.42 39.91 -7.18
N LEU A 119 2.93 40.53 -6.12
CA LEU A 119 2.62 40.12 -4.75
C LEU A 119 1.32 40.79 -4.30
N LEU A 120 0.54 40.09 -3.47
CA LEU A 120 -0.59 40.69 -2.78
C LEU A 120 -0.09 41.40 -1.51
N GLU A 121 -0.78 42.46 -1.09
CA GLU A 121 -0.51 43.09 0.20
C GLU A 121 -0.83 42.10 1.34
N PRO A 122 -0.03 42.06 2.42
CA PRO A 122 -0.28 41.15 3.54
C PRO A 122 -1.59 41.51 4.24
N PRO A 123 -2.39 40.51 4.67
CA PRO A 123 -3.61 40.76 5.43
C PRO A 123 -3.28 41.44 6.77
N SER A 124 -4.26 42.15 7.35
CA SER A 124 -4.00 42.95 8.56
C SER A 124 -3.46 42.09 9.72
N PRO A 125 -2.64 42.64 10.64
CA PRO A 125 -2.14 41.88 11.79
C PRO A 125 -3.24 41.25 12.65
N LYS A 126 -4.44 41.86 12.69
CA LYS A 126 -5.63 41.28 13.35
C LYS A 126 -6.20 40.08 12.60
N THR A 127 -6.09 40.07 11.27
CA THR A 127 -6.48 38.96 10.41
C THR A 127 -5.51 37.79 10.55
N ILE A 128 -4.20 38.08 10.54
CA ILE A 128 -3.13 37.10 10.75
C ILE A 128 -3.29 36.43 12.12
N ALA A 129 -3.33 37.22 13.21
CA ALA A 129 -3.53 36.71 14.56
C ALA A 129 -4.89 36.03 14.80
N ALA A 130 -5.87 36.17 13.90
CA ALA A 130 -7.12 35.42 13.92
C ALA A 130 -7.04 34.10 13.14
N GLN A 131 -6.18 34.03 12.12
CA GLN A 131 -5.88 32.83 11.32
C GLN A 131 -4.88 31.89 12.02
N GLU A 132 -3.97 32.44 12.82
CA GLU A 132 -2.96 31.71 13.62
C GLU A 132 -3.52 31.11 14.92
N ARG A 133 -4.84 31.25 15.16
CA ARG A 133 -5.51 30.64 16.33
C ARG A 133 -5.64 29.12 16.14
N ASP A 134 -5.63 28.40 17.25
CA ASP A 134 -5.93 26.97 17.28
C ASP A 134 -7.23 26.64 16.55
N LEU A 135 -7.17 25.68 15.64
CA LEU A 135 -8.32 25.25 14.86
C LEU A 135 -9.35 24.54 15.77
N PRO A 136 -10.66 24.79 15.59
CA PRO A 136 -11.69 24.08 16.34
C PRO A 136 -11.66 22.59 16.01
N SER A 137 -11.77 21.74 17.02
CA SER A 137 -11.85 20.29 16.84
C SER A 137 -13.12 19.91 16.07
N LEU A 138 -12.95 19.08 15.04
CA LEU A 138 -14.07 18.58 14.25
C LEU A 138 -14.84 17.47 15.01
N PRO A 139 -16.15 17.30 14.79
CA PRO A 139 -16.94 16.29 15.49
C PRO A 139 -16.45 14.87 15.28
N THR A 140 -16.26 14.16 16.39
CA THR A 140 -16.00 12.71 16.47
C THR A 140 -17.14 12.07 17.26
N ASN A 141 -18.18 11.61 16.56
CA ASN A 141 -19.30 10.86 17.14
C ASN A 141 -19.08 9.36 16.96
N LEU A 142 -18.45 8.91 15.88
CA LEU A 142 -18.07 7.51 15.69
C LEU A 142 -16.88 7.12 16.59
N ASP A 143 -16.88 5.90 17.11
CA ASP A 143 -15.73 5.34 17.84
C ASP A 143 -14.77 4.57 16.92
N VAL A 144 -13.56 4.22 17.43
CA VAL A 144 -12.52 3.54 16.64
C VAL A 144 -13.05 2.25 16.01
N SER A 145 -13.81 1.46 16.77
CA SER A 145 -14.32 0.17 16.30
C SER A 145 -15.37 0.31 15.20
N GLU A 146 -16.21 1.35 15.25
CA GLU A 146 -17.10 1.71 14.15
C GLU A 146 -16.33 2.17 12.92
N GLN A 147 -15.30 3.02 13.08
CA GLN A 147 -14.52 3.52 11.94
C GLN A 147 -13.76 2.41 11.23
N ASP A 148 -13.10 1.52 11.98
CA ASP A 148 -12.37 0.40 11.39
C ASP A 148 -13.33 -0.64 10.77
N ARG A 149 -14.52 -0.86 11.36
CA ARG A 149 -15.58 -1.66 10.74
C ARG A 149 -16.07 -1.07 9.40
N ILE A 150 -16.38 0.23 9.38
CA ILE A 150 -16.81 0.95 8.15
C ILE A 150 -15.72 0.86 7.09
N LEU A 151 -14.44 0.98 7.49
CA LEU A 151 -13.29 0.83 6.60
C LEU A 151 -13.22 -0.57 5.96
N CYS A 152 -13.40 -1.64 6.73
CA CYS A 152 -13.47 -3.00 6.18
C CYS A 152 -14.66 -3.16 5.23
N GLU A 153 -15.88 -2.77 5.62
CA GLU A 153 -17.07 -2.88 4.76
C GLU A 153 -16.94 -2.11 3.43
N VAL A 154 -16.28 -0.94 3.44
CA VAL A 154 -15.95 -0.19 2.20
C VAL A 154 -14.88 -0.92 1.38
N ASN A 155 -13.76 -1.31 1.99
CA ASN A 155 -12.64 -1.94 1.28
C ASN A 155 -13.03 -3.29 0.65
N ASP A 156 -13.81 -4.11 1.35
CA ASP A 156 -14.30 -5.40 0.84
C ASP A 156 -15.25 -5.20 -0.35
N ARG A 157 -16.22 -4.29 -0.22
CA ARG A 157 -17.19 -4.00 -1.30
C ARG A 157 -16.54 -3.38 -2.53
N LEU A 158 -15.51 -2.55 -2.36
CA LEU A 158 -14.73 -1.97 -3.46
C LEU A 158 -13.79 -3.00 -4.11
N SER A 159 -13.18 -3.89 -3.32
CA SER A 159 -12.33 -4.97 -3.84
C SER A 159 -13.15 -5.99 -4.65
N GLN A 160 -14.35 -6.35 -4.19
CA GLN A 160 -15.33 -7.14 -4.96
C GLN A 160 -15.70 -6.43 -6.27
N CYS A 161 -16.07 -5.14 -6.20
CA CYS A 161 -16.42 -4.33 -7.38
C CYS A 161 -15.29 -4.29 -8.42
N ALA A 162 -14.03 -4.12 -8.00
CA ALA A 162 -12.88 -4.11 -8.89
C ALA A 162 -12.53 -5.50 -9.45
N PHE A 163 -12.64 -6.56 -8.65
CA PHE A 163 -12.48 -7.94 -9.10
C PHE A 163 -13.49 -8.28 -10.20
N ASP A 164 -14.78 -8.01 -9.96
CA ASP A 164 -15.86 -8.28 -10.93
C ASP A 164 -15.70 -7.43 -12.20
N PHE A 165 -15.33 -6.15 -12.07
CA PHE A 165 -15.05 -5.28 -13.21
C PHE A 165 -13.86 -5.78 -14.06
N VAL A 166 -12.77 -6.23 -13.42
CA VAL A 166 -11.58 -6.78 -14.11
C VAL A 166 -11.90 -8.12 -14.77
N ALA A 167 -12.66 -9.00 -14.12
CA ALA A 167 -13.09 -10.28 -14.67
C ALA A 167 -14.07 -10.10 -15.85
N LYS A 168 -15.10 -9.26 -15.69
CA LYS A 168 -16.14 -8.99 -16.70
C LYS A 168 -15.60 -8.45 -18.02
N TYR A 169 -14.51 -7.68 -17.98
CA TYR A 169 -13.85 -7.10 -19.16
C TYR A 169 -12.51 -7.76 -19.49
N GLN A 170 -12.15 -8.86 -18.81
CA GLN A 170 -10.91 -9.64 -19.01
C GLN A 170 -9.64 -8.76 -19.07
N PHE A 171 -9.53 -7.78 -18.16
CA PHE A 171 -8.36 -6.91 -18.12
C PHE A 171 -7.11 -7.66 -17.63
N PRO A 172 -5.96 -7.53 -18.30
CA PRO A 172 -4.76 -8.31 -17.96
C PRO A 172 -4.18 -7.87 -16.62
N ILE A 173 -4.18 -8.79 -15.65
CA ILE A 173 -3.51 -8.63 -14.35
C ILE A 173 -2.03 -9.01 -14.51
N PRO A 174 -1.07 -8.11 -14.22
CA PRO A 174 0.34 -8.47 -14.20
C PRO A 174 0.62 -9.54 -13.13
N ILE A 175 1.38 -10.56 -13.50
CA ILE A 175 1.96 -11.52 -12.55
C ILE A 175 3.19 -10.85 -11.92
N GLU A 176 3.23 -10.85 -10.58
CA GLU A 176 4.33 -10.36 -9.76
C GLU A 176 4.90 -11.60 -9.04
N PRO A 177 6.22 -11.88 -9.08
CA PRO A 177 6.77 -13.20 -8.73
C PRO A 177 6.52 -13.58 -7.27
N ASP A 178 6.50 -12.60 -6.37
CA ASP A 178 6.33 -12.79 -4.93
C ASP A 178 4.85 -12.84 -4.49
N LYS A 179 3.90 -12.82 -5.43
CA LYS A 179 2.46 -12.72 -5.14
C LYS A 179 1.65 -13.86 -5.71
N ARG A 180 0.67 -14.32 -4.92
CA ARG A 180 -0.37 -15.26 -5.35
C ARG A 180 -1.13 -14.75 -6.57
N GLN A 181 -1.51 -15.67 -7.45
CA GLN A 181 -2.47 -15.40 -8.51
C GLN A 181 -3.82 -15.00 -7.90
N VAL A 182 -4.46 -13.95 -8.43
CA VAL A 182 -5.79 -13.51 -8.01
C VAL A 182 -6.84 -14.55 -8.42
N ARG A 183 -7.63 -15.02 -7.45
CA ARG A 183 -8.71 -15.99 -7.59
C ARG A 183 -9.99 -15.53 -6.87
N VAL A 184 -9.85 -14.79 -5.77
CA VAL A 184 -10.92 -14.11 -5.03
C VAL A 184 -10.60 -12.61 -4.87
N PRO A 185 -11.58 -11.73 -4.60
CA PRO A 185 -11.33 -10.30 -4.42
C PRO A 185 -10.28 -9.97 -3.35
N ALA A 186 -10.33 -10.71 -2.23
CA ALA A 186 -9.41 -10.59 -1.09
C ALA A 186 -8.01 -11.21 -1.32
N ASP A 187 -7.67 -11.62 -2.56
CA ASP A 187 -6.29 -11.95 -2.91
C ASP A 187 -5.40 -10.70 -3.09
N ARG A 188 -6.02 -9.51 -3.22
CA ARG A 188 -5.37 -8.19 -3.30
C ARG A 188 -6.05 -7.20 -2.36
N GLU A 189 -5.26 -6.35 -1.72
CA GLU A 189 -5.77 -5.21 -0.94
C GLU A 189 -6.47 -4.18 -1.83
N TRP A 190 -7.42 -3.39 -1.29
CA TRP A 190 -8.04 -2.29 -2.03
C TRP A 190 -6.99 -1.33 -2.61
N THR A 191 -5.90 -1.10 -1.90
CA THR A 191 -4.78 -0.26 -2.36
C THR A 191 -4.06 -0.80 -3.61
N GLU A 192 -4.05 -2.13 -3.80
CA GLU A 192 -3.49 -2.80 -4.97
C GLU A 192 -4.48 -2.84 -6.14
N TRP A 193 -5.78 -2.99 -5.85
CA TRP A 193 -6.85 -2.83 -6.83
C TRP A 193 -6.84 -1.42 -7.45
N VAL A 194 -6.71 -0.37 -6.62
CA VAL A 194 -6.54 1.01 -7.10
C VAL A 194 -5.27 1.15 -7.94
N TYR A 195 -4.13 0.61 -7.52
CA TYR A 195 -2.90 0.64 -8.33
C TYR A 195 -3.10 0.00 -9.71
N LEU A 196 -3.72 -1.19 -9.76
CA LEU A 196 -4.05 -1.88 -11.00
C LEU A 196 -4.99 -1.06 -11.89
N LEU A 197 -6.10 -0.55 -11.35
CA LEU A 197 -7.08 0.23 -12.10
C LEU A 197 -6.48 1.55 -12.63
N LYS A 198 -5.69 2.27 -11.83
CA LYS A 198 -4.93 3.45 -12.29
C LYS A 198 -3.96 3.09 -13.42
N ARG A 199 -3.24 1.97 -13.30
CA ARG A 199 -2.28 1.49 -14.33
C ARG A 199 -2.97 1.07 -15.62
N LEU A 200 -4.15 0.46 -15.54
CA LEU A 200 -4.99 0.10 -16.70
C LEU A 200 -5.59 1.34 -17.37
N ALA A 201 -6.09 2.31 -16.59
CA ALA A 201 -6.64 3.57 -17.10
C ALA A 201 -5.58 4.41 -17.83
N THR A 202 -4.45 4.68 -17.17
CA THR A 202 -3.33 5.49 -17.71
C THR A 202 -2.68 4.83 -18.94
N LYS A 203 -2.50 3.51 -18.96
CA LYS A 203 -2.05 2.76 -20.15
C LYS A 203 -3.15 2.55 -21.20
N ARG A 204 -4.27 3.28 -21.12
CA ARG A 204 -5.40 3.28 -22.08
C ARG A 204 -5.98 1.88 -22.35
N ARG A 205 -5.87 0.96 -21.38
CA ARG A 205 -6.39 -0.41 -21.48
C ARG A 205 -7.90 -0.48 -21.18
N ILE A 206 -8.44 0.45 -20.40
CA ILE A 206 -9.88 0.57 -20.12
C ILE A 206 -10.55 1.41 -21.22
N PRO A 207 -11.45 0.86 -22.07
CA PRO A 207 -12.16 1.64 -23.07
C PRO A 207 -13.25 2.49 -22.41
N ALA A 208 -13.32 3.79 -22.68
CA ALA A 208 -14.24 4.72 -21.98
C ALA A 208 -15.70 4.22 -21.92
N ARG A 209 -16.20 3.54 -22.96
CA ARG A 209 -17.54 2.93 -23.01
C ARG A 209 -17.87 1.95 -21.88
N VAL A 210 -16.88 1.30 -21.27
CA VAL A 210 -17.14 0.36 -20.16
C VAL A 210 -17.48 1.11 -18.87
N LEU A 211 -16.96 2.33 -18.69
CA LEU A 211 -17.23 3.18 -17.54
C LEU A 211 -18.56 3.93 -17.65
N HIS A 212 -19.13 4.34 -16.53
CA HIS A 212 -20.29 5.24 -16.50
C HIS A 212 -19.94 6.58 -17.15
N ASN A 213 -20.82 7.06 -18.03
CA ASN A 213 -20.71 8.30 -18.83
C ASN A 213 -19.32 8.60 -19.42
N GLY A 214 -18.52 7.56 -19.73
CA GLY A 214 -17.17 7.74 -20.26
C GLY A 214 -16.16 8.40 -19.30
N GLN A 215 -16.40 8.38 -17.98
CA GLN A 215 -15.68 9.15 -16.94
C GLN A 215 -14.21 8.73 -16.67
N ILE A 216 -13.48 8.26 -17.70
CA ILE A 216 -12.07 7.83 -17.62
C ILE A 216 -11.13 8.90 -17.05
N LYS A 217 -11.40 10.19 -17.31
CA LYS A 217 -10.63 11.33 -16.74
C LYS A 217 -10.81 11.45 -15.22
N GLN A 218 -11.98 11.13 -14.69
CA GLN A 218 -12.31 11.26 -13.27
C GLN A 218 -11.98 9.98 -12.48
N LEU A 219 -11.95 8.81 -13.14
CA LEU A 219 -11.65 7.52 -12.51
C LEU A 219 -10.36 7.56 -11.67
N VAL A 220 -9.27 8.17 -12.16
CA VAL A 220 -8.00 8.23 -11.43
C VAL A 220 -8.15 9.00 -10.11
N THR A 221 -8.72 10.21 -10.16
CA THR A 221 -8.95 11.06 -8.97
C THR A 221 -9.95 10.44 -8.00
N VAL A 222 -11.01 9.81 -8.49
CA VAL A 222 -12.02 9.15 -7.63
C VAL A 222 -11.44 7.92 -6.94
N LEU A 223 -10.59 7.14 -7.62
CA LEU A 223 -9.83 6.07 -6.99
C LEU A 223 -8.84 6.60 -5.95
N GLU A 224 -8.16 7.73 -6.21
CA GLU A 224 -7.27 8.38 -5.25
C GLU A 224 -8.00 8.88 -4.01
N ASN A 225 -9.17 9.51 -4.16
CA ASN A 225 -10.00 9.93 -3.03
C ASN A 225 -10.54 8.74 -2.21
N SER A 226 -10.66 7.55 -2.82
CA SER A 226 -11.03 6.30 -2.14
C SER A 226 -9.86 5.53 -1.51
N LEU A 227 -8.64 6.09 -1.52
CA LEU A 227 -7.46 5.51 -0.85
C LEU A 227 -7.22 6.05 0.57
N GLU A 228 -8.06 6.96 1.05
CA GLU A 228 -7.91 7.54 2.37
C GLU A 228 -8.01 6.50 3.50
N MET A 229 -7.36 6.81 4.63
CA MET A 229 -7.32 5.95 5.83
C MET A 229 -6.59 4.60 5.65
N ARG A 230 -5.44 4.58 4.97
CA ARG A 230 -4.53 3.41 4.99
C ARG A 230 -4.10 3.03 6.43
N HIS A 231 -3.87 1.73 6.66
CA HIS A 231 -3.40 1.11 7.92
C HIS A 231 -4.45 0.82 9.02
N ALA A 232 -5.71 0.58 8.66
CA ALA A 232 -6.82 0.21 9.56
C ALA A 232 -6.67 -1.12 10.37
N ALA A 233 -5.49 -1.75 10.40
CA ALA A 233 -5.30 -3.08 11.00
C ALA A 233 -3.97 -3.27 11.79
N LYS A 234 -3.13 -2.23 11.96
CA LYS A 234 -1.80 -2.38 12.60
C LYS A 234 -1.47 -1.42 13.75
N HIS A 235 -2.26 -0.38 14.00
CA HIS A 235 -1.94 0.62 15.01
C HIS A 235 -3.16 0.96 15.89
N GLN A 236 -3.21 0.37 17.09
CA GLN A 236 -4.25 0.63 18.10
C GLN A 236 -4.26 2.09 18.61
N SER A 237 -3.17 2.83 18.40
CA SER A 237 -2.98 4.23 18.77
C SER A 237 -3.50 5.24 17.73
N ARG A 238 -4.25 4.79 16.72
CA ARG A 238 -4.76 5.64 15.63
C ARG A 238 -5.72 6.73 16.15
N PRO A 239 -5.47 8.03 15.87
CA PRO A 239 -6.43 9.08 16.19
C PRO A 239 -7.76 8.88 15.45
N VAL A 240 -8.87 9.00 16.18
CA VAL A 240 -10.24 8.97 15.65
C VAL A 240 -10.38 10.07 14.59
N LYS A 241 -10.81 9.72 13.37
CA LYS A 241 -11.10 10.70 12.33
C LYS A 241 -12.43 11.39 12.59
N ASP A 242 -12.59 12.61 12.10
CA ASP A 242 -13.87 13.31 12.15
C ASP A 242 -14.94 12.59 11.31
N ASP A 243 -16.19 12.76 11.72
CA ASP A 243 -17.33 12.06 11.11
C ASP A 243 -17.50 12.41 9.61
N ARG A 244 -17.12 13.64 9.22
CA ARG A 244 -17.18 14.10 7.82
C ARG A 244 -16.16 13.37 6.95
N ASN A 245 -14.93 13.17 7.42
CA ASN A 245 -13.91 12.39 6.71
C ASN A 245 -14.36 10.92 6.50
N VAL A 246 -15.05 10.32 7.47
CA VAL A 246 -15.60 8.96 7.33
C VAL A 246 -16.70 8.91 6.27
N LEU A 247 -17.66 9.84 6.33
CA LEU A 247 -18.72 9.96 5.31
C LEU A 247 -18.17 10.27 3.90
N GLN A 248 -17.09 11.06 3.81
CA GLN A 248 -16.41 11.34 2.55
C GLN A 248 -15.75 10.10 1.94
N LEU A 249 -15.16 9.19 2.74
CA LEU A 249 -14.63 7.93 2.20
C LEU A 249 -15.75 7.07 1.60
N ILE A 250 -16.87 6.89 2.32
CA ILE A 250 -17.99 6.09 1.81
C ILE A 250 -18.51 6.70 0.50
N SER A 251 -18.67 8.04 0.46
CA SER A 251 -19.08 8.78 -0.74
C SER A 251 -18.11 8.60 -1.92
N ALA A 252 -16.79 8.63 -1.68
CA ALA A 252 -15.77 8.34 -2.69
C ALA A 252 -15.89 6.90 -3.21
N GLY A 253 -16.11 5.93 -2.32
CA GLY A 253 -16.39 4.53 -2.69
C GLY A 253 -17.64 4.38 -3.56
N THR A 254 -18.76 5.01 -3.18
CA THR A 254 -19.99 5.02 -3.98
C THR A 254 -19.74 5.57 -5.39
N GLN A 255 -18.87 6.58 -5.52
CA GLN A 255 -18.49 7.14 -6.82
C GLN A 255 -17.54 6.22 -7.62
N VAL A 256 -16.68 5.42 -6.98
CA VAL A 256 -15.93 4.33 -7.65
C VAL A 256 -16.91 3.31 -8.22
N ALA A 257 -17.80 2.76 -7.39
CA ALA A 257 -18.79 1.75 -7.81
C ALA A 257 -19.65 2.23 -8.98
N LYS A 258 -20.12 3.49 -8.92
CA LYS A 258 -20.83 4.17 -9.99
C LYS A 258 -20.01 4.25 -11.29
N ILE A 259 -18.75 4.69 -11.23
CA ILE A 259 -17.89 4.78 -12.43
C ILE A 259 -17.62 3.41 -13.05
N LEU A 260 -17.48 2.35 -12.23
CA LEU A 260 -17.29 0.97 -12.69
C LEU A 260 -18.60 0.26 -13.14
N LYS A 261 -19.76 0.91 -12.99
CA LYS A 261 -21.11 0.38 -13.28
C LYS A 261 -21.50 -0.86 -12.44
N ASP A 262 -21.10 -0.91 -11.17
CA ASP A 262 -21.63 -1.87 -10.20
C ASP A 262 -22.77 -1.22 -9.40
N ALA A 263 -24.01 -1.51 -9.80
CA ALA A 263 -25.20 -1.03 -9.11
C ALA A 263 -25.32 -1.62 -7.69
N THR A 264 -24.92 -2.87 -7.48
CA THR A 264 -25.01 -3.57 -6.19
C THR A 264 -24.01 -3.01 -5.18
N ALA A 265 -22.79 -2.65 -5.62
CA ALA A 265 -21.85 -1.91 -4.77
C ALA A 265 -22.34 -0.49 -4.49
N MET A 266 -22.89 0.21 -5.49
CA MET A 266 -23.39 1.57 -5.32
C MET A 266 -24.54 1.61 -4.29
N GLU A 267 -25.51 0.70 -4.37
CA GLU A 267 -26.62 0.61 -3.41
C GLU A 267 -26.13 0.22 -2.00
N TYR A 268 -25.20 -0.73 -1.89
CA TYR A 268 -24.63 -1.12 -0.59
C TYR A 268 -23.91 0.04 0.10
N LEU A 269 -23.06 0.78 -0.64
CA LEU A 269 -22.27 1.88 -0.11
C LEU A 269 -23.14 3.11 0.21
N ASP A 270 -24.20 3.37 -0.57
CA ASP A 270 -25.19 4.40 -0.25
C ASP A 270 -25.95 4.05 1.05
N ARG A 271 -26.38 2.79 1.22
CA ARG A 271 -27.00 2.31 2.47
C ARG A 271 -26.06 2.42 3.67
N LEU A 272 -24.78 2.10 3.50
CA LEU A 272 -23.74 2.26 4.52
C LEU A 272 -23.50 3.74 4.87
N TYR A 273 -23.57 4.65 3.89
CA TYR A 273 -23.51 6.10 4.11
C TYR A 273 -24.69 6.55 4.98
N GLN A 274 -25.92 6.22 4.58
CA GLN A 274 -27.15 6.62 5.29
C GLN A 274 -27.16 6.11 6.75
N GLU A 275 -26.78 4.84 6.97
CA GLU A 275 -26.73 4.23 8.30
C GLU A 275 -25.64 4.85 9.18
N THR A 276 -24.45 5.12 8.62
CA THR A 276 -23.38 5.85 9.31
C THR A 276 -23.83 7.25 9.71
N GLU A 277 -24.43 8.00 8.78
CA GLU A 277 -24.91 9.36 9.02
C GLU A 277 -26.03 9.41 10.09
N ARG A 278 -26.94 8.43 10.09
CA ARG A 278 -27.97 8.26 11.13
C ARG A 278 -27.35 8.10 12.51
N ARG A 279 -26.36 7.21 12.67
CA ARG A 279 -25.67 6.98 13.96
C ARG A 279 -24.97 8.24 14.47
N ILE A 280 -24.30 8.99 13.59
CA ILE A 280 -23.68 10.28 13.90
C ILE A 280 -24.74 11.26 14.44
N LYS A 281 -25.83 11.47 13.69
CA LYS A 281 -26.93 12.38 14.07
C LYS A 281 -27.58 12.00 15.41
N GLU A 282 -27.77 10.71 15.67
CA GLU A 282 -28.31 10.27 16.96
C GLU A 282 -27.34 10.49 18.14
N ARG A 283 -26.04 10.23 17.95
CA ARG A 283 -25.01 10.49 18.98
C ARG A 283 -24.88 12.00 19.24
N GLN A 284 -24.94 12.84 18.21
CA GLN A 284 -24.99 14.30 18.31
C GLN A 284 -26.24 14.78 19.07
N ASN A 285 -27.43 14.29 18.70
CA ASN A 285 -28.69 14.65 19.36
C ASN A 285 -28.73 14.21 20.84
N ARG A 286 -28.08 13.09 21.20
CA ARG A 286 -27.88 12.69 22.60
C ARG A 286 -26.96 13.66 23.33
N ARG A 287 -25.80 14.03 22.76
CA ARG A 287 -24.85 14.99 23.36
C ARG A 287 -25.50 16.35 23.66
N VAL A 288 -26.31 16.90 22.73
CA VAL A 288 -27.02 18.17 22.95
C VAL A 288 -28.02 18.08 24.11
N LYS A 289 -28.79 16.98 24.20
CA LYS A 289 -29.80 16.77 25.26
C LYS A 289 -29.24 16.58 26.68
N PHE A 290 -27.93 16.40 26.84
CA PHE A 290 -27.25 16.35 28.14
C PHE A 290 -26.42 17.63 28.43
N ALA A 291 -26.50 18.63 27.55
CA ALA A 291 -25.84 19.93 27.67
C ALA A 291 -26.86 21.10 27.68
N SER A 292 -28.12 20.80 28.02
CA SER A 292 -29.27 21.72 28.12
C SER A 292 -30.06 21.39 29.39
#